data_AF-A0AAJ1SWM7-F1
#
_entry.id   AF-A0AAJ1SWM7-F1
#
_cell.length_a   1.000
_cell.length_b   1.000
_cell.length_c   1.000
_cell.angle_alpha   90.00
_cell.angle_beta   90.00
_cell.angle_gamma   90.00
#
_symmetry.space_group_name_H-M   'P 1'
#
loop_
_entity.id
_entity.type
_entity.pdbx_description
1 polymer ?
#
loop_
_entity_poly.entity_id
_entity_poly.type
_entity_poly.pdbx_seq_one_letter_code
_entity_poly.pdbx_strand_id
1 'polypeptide(L)'
;MIFTNTLSKEIVIIDGAMGTELWKSLDLPYKKPFSAPSLNISNPEIVEEIHTRYLHAGADVITTNTFTANLLLQTYYGKESEISEQNEKECKLQNMP
;
A
#
# COMPACT_ATOMS: atom_id res chain seq x y z
N MET A 1 -13.64 -13.21 -12.10
CA MET A 1 -12.71 -14.09 -11.33
C MET A 1 -11.28 -13.69 -11.71
N ILE A 2 -10.76 -12.61 -11.11
CA ILE A 2 -9.52 -11.94 -11.55
C ILE A 2 -8.28 -12.77 -11.17
N PHE A 3 -8.31 -13.43 -10.01
CA PHE A 3 -7.19 -14.20 -9.47
C PHE A 3 -6.82 -15.43 -10.34
N THR A 4 -7.79 -16.30 -10.64
CA THR A 4 -7.54 -17.50 -11.46
C THR A 4 -7.11 -17.17 -12.88
N ASN A 5 -7.59 -16.05 -13.44
CA ASN A 5 -7.17 -15.56 -14.75
C ASN A 5 -5.77 -14.93 -14.74
N THR A 6 -5.34 -14.38 -13.61
CA THR A 6 -3.97 -13.87 -13.47
C THR A 6 -2.97 -15.01 -13.37
N LEU A 7 -3.32 -16.06 -12.60
CA LEU A 7 -2.49 -17.25 -12.42
C LEU A 7 -2.41 -18.18 -13.64
N SER A 8 -3.23 -17.98 -14.67
CA SER A 8 -3.11 -18.71 -15.93
C SER A 8 -1.97 -18.19 -16.82
N LYS A 9 -1.38 -17.04 -16.48
CA LYS A 9 -0.17 -16.52 -17.13
C LYS A 9 1.03 -17.40 -16.76
N GLU A 10 1.97 -17.53 -17.69
CA GLU A 10 3.24 -18.24 -17.47
C GLU A 10 4.10 -17.53 -16.40
N ILE A 11 4.06 -16.19 -16.39
CA ILE A 11 4.76 -15.34 -15.43
C ILE A 11 3.75 -14.33 -14.89
N VAL A 12 3.72 -14.18 -13.57
CA VAL A 12 2.94 -13.16 -12.86
C VAL A 12 3.91 -12.20 -12.18
N ILE A 13 3.79 -10.92 -12.47
CA ILE A 13 4.62 -9.86 -11.90
C ILE A 13 3.87 -9.22 -10.72
N ILE A 14 4.47 -9.27 -9.54
CA ILE A 14 4.04 -8.50 -8.37
C ILE A 14 4.75 -7.15 -8.32
N ASP A 15 4.12 -6.19 -7.65
CA ASP A 15 4.64 -4.85 -7.44
C ASP A 15 5.97 -4.79 -6.65
N GLY A 16 6.50 -3.59 -6.54
CA GLY A 16 7.73 -3.30 -5.80
C GLY A 16 7.48 -2.80 -4.37
N ALA A 17 8.53 -2.24 -3.76
CA ALA A 17 8.47 -1.79 -2.38
C ALA A 17 7.63 -0.50 -2.20
N MET A 18 6.52 -0.60 -1.46
CA MET A 18 5.69 0.55 -1.07
C MET A 18 6.45 1.54 -0.15
N GLY A 19 7.06 1.06 0.93
CA GLY A 19 7.72 1.93 1.91
C GLY A 19 8.86 2.78 1.36
N THR A 20 9.59 2.26 0.36
CA THR A 20 10.68 3.01 -0.30
C THR A 20 10.14 4.15 -1.15
N GLU A 21 9.02 3.93 -1.85
CA GLU A 21 8.38 4.96 -2.65
C GLU A 21 7.71 6.02 -1.76
N LEU A 22 7.10 5.62 -0.65
CA LEU A 22 6.55 6.56 0.33
C LEU A 22 7.61 7.47 0.95
N TRP A 23 8.81 6.96 1.27
CA TRP A 23 9.91 7.82 1.73
C TRP A 23 10.29 8.89 0.71
N LYS A 24 10.31 8.54 -0.59
CA LYS A 24 10.61 9.48 -1.66
C LYS A 24 9.50 10.53 -1.82
N SER A 25 8.24 10.09 -1.87
CA SER A 25 7.09 10.99 -2.06
C SER A 25 6.88 11.95 -0.88
N LEU A 26 7.24 11.53 0.34
CA LEU A 26 7.14 12.35 1.54
C LEU A 26 8.41 13.16 1.86
N ASP A 27 9.45 13.06 1.04
CA ASP A 27 10.77 13.67 1.28
C ASP A 27 11.31 13.38 2.71
N LEU A 28 11.16 12.13 3.16
CA LEU A 28 11.61 11.73 4.49
C LEU A 28 13.08 11.30 4.47
N PRO A 29 13.84 11.61 5.54
CA PRO A 29 15.17 11.04 5.72
C PRO A 29 15.13 9.52 5.63
N TYR A 30 16.16 8.94 4.99
CA TYR A 30 16.28 7.49 4.85
C TYR A 30 16.15 6.78 6.20
N LYS A 31 15.32 5.73 6.26
CA LYS A 31 15.00 4.95 7.47
C LYS A 31 14.28 5.72 8.59
N LYS A 32 13.75 6.93 8.34
CA LYS A 32 12.85 7.56 9.30
C LYS A 32 11.58 6.71 9.47
N PRO A 33 11.24 6.26 10.69
CA PRO A 33 10.04 5.47 10.92
C PRO A 33 8.79 6.33 10.75
N PHE A 34 7.73 5.73 10.18
CA PHE A 34 6.41 6.33 10.03
C PHE A 34 5.36 5.21 9.87
N SER A 35 4.10 5.51 10.19
CA SER A 35 3.00 4.58 9.93
C SER A 35 2.55 4.70 8.46
N ALA A 36 3.06 3.83 7.59
CA ALA A 36 2.67 3.83 6.18
C ALA A 36 1.15 3.67 5.94
N PRO A 37 0.42 2.79 6.65
CA PRO A 37 -1.03 2.65 6.48
C PRO A 37 -1.83 3.88 6.90
N SER A 38 -1.27 4.78 7.72
CA SER A 38 -1.95 6.04 8.03
C SER A 38 -2.15 6.93 6.81
N LEU A 39 -1.28 6.78 5.79
CA LEU A 39 -1.40 7.54 4.56
C LEU A 39 -2.63 7.12 3.74
N ASN A 40 -3.17 5.91 3.96
CA ASN A 40 -4.45 5.50 3.36
C ASN A 40 -5.61 6.42 3.82
N ILE A 41 -5.44 7.08 4.97
CA ILE A 41 -6.40 8.05 5.52
C ILE A 41 -5.96 9.48 5.20
N SER A 42 -4.70 9.84 5.52
CA SER A 42 -4.26 11.24 5.48
C SER A 42 -3.85 11.74 4.10
N ASN A 43 -3.33 10.86 3.24
CA ASN A 43 -2.75 11.17 1.93
C ASN A 43 -3.01 10.04 0.91
N PRO A 44 -4.27 9.62 0.71
CA PRO A 44 -4.61 8.50 -0.16
C PRO A 44 -4.10 8.69 -1.59
N GLU A 45 -4.00 9.93 -2.06
CA GLU A 45 -3.51 10.29 -3.40
C GLU A 45 -2.06 9.83 -3.65
N ILE A 46 -1.20 9.89 -2.62
CA ILE A 46 0.19 9.43 -2.73
C ILE A 46 0.23 7.90 -2.87
N VAL A 47 -0.62 7.20 -2.13
CA VAL A 47 -0.72 5.74 -2.16
C VAL A 47 -1.26 5.27 -3.51
N GLU A 48 -2.32 5.92 -4.01
CA GLU A 48 -2.90 5.68 -5.33
C GLU A 48 -1.86 5.88 -6.44
N GLU A 49 -1.12 7.00 -6.42
CA GLU A 49 -0.08 7.27 -7.41
C GLU A 49 0.99 6.17 -7.45
N ILE A 50 1.43 5.66 -6.29
CA ILE A 50 2.42 4.59 -6.23
C ILE A 50 1.88 3.29 -6.83
N HIS A 51 0.65 2.90 -6.49
CA HIS A 51 -0.01 1.73 -7.07
C HIS A 51 -0.13 1.87 -8.59
N THR A 52 -0.60 3.01 -9.08
CA THR A 52 -0.71 3.31 -10.50
C THR A 52 0.64 3.24 -11.21
N ARG A 53 1.72 3.72 -10.58
CA ARG A 53 3.08 3.60 -11.15
C ARG A 53 3.52 2.15 -11.27
N TYR A 54 3.21 1.27 -10.31
CA TYR A 54 3.52 -0.16 -10.45
C TYR A 54 2.70 -0.85 -11.52
N LEU A 55 1.41 -0.53 -11.64
CA LEU A 55 0.55 -1.03 -12.72
C LEU A 55 1.08 -0.58 -14.09
N HIS A 56 1.44 0.69 -14.26
CA HIS A 56 2.05 1.21 -15.50
C HIS A 56 3.43 0.61 -15.79
N ALA A 57 4.18 0.19 -14.77
CA ALA A 57 5.44 -0.53 -14.94
C ALA A 57 5.25 -2.01 -15.35
N GLY A 58 4.01 -2.51 -15.37
CA GLY A 58 3.66 -3.86 -15.80
C GLY A 58 3.39 -4.85 -14.67
N ALA A 59 3.14 -4.39 -13.44
CA ALA A 59 2.68 -5.28 -12.38
C ALA A 59 1.29 -5.85 -12.71
N ASP A 60 1.15 -7.16 -12.58
CA ASP A 60 -0.14 -7.86 -12.70
C ASP A 60 -0.93 -7.84 -11.39
N VAL A 61 -0.20 -7.73 -10.27
CA VAL A 61 -0.75 -7.75 -8.91
C VAL A 61 -0.06 -6.65 -8.11
N ILE A 62 -0.87 -5.80 -7.47
CA ILE A 62 -0.43 -4.86 -6.46
C ILE A 62 -0.77 -5.38 -5.06
N THR A 63 0.01 -4.99 -4.06
CA THR A 63 -0.21 -5.34 -2.67
C THR A 63 -0.79 -4.16 -1.90
N THR A 64 -1.59 -4.44 -0.87
CA THR A 64 -2.16 -3.41 -0.01
C THR A 64 -1.09 -2.68 0.81
N ASN A 65 -1.20 -1.36 0.97
CA ASN A 65 -0.40 -0.56 1.91
C ASN A 65 -0.81 -0.82 3.38
N THR A 66 -0.74 -2.07 3.81
CA THR A 66 -1.22 -2.55 5.11
C THR A 66 -0.21 -3.44 5.84
N PHE A 67 1.03 -3.56 5.36
CA PHE A 67 2.06 -4.38 5.99
C PHE A 67 2.22 -4.11 7.50
N THR A 68 2.10 -2.84 7.91
CA THR A 68 2.19 -2.44 9.33
C THR A 68 0.84 -2.14 9.98
N ALA A 69 -0.29 -2.40 9.32
CA ALA A 69 -1.64 -2.17 9.83
C ALA A 69 -2.09 -3.29 10.78
N ASN A 70 -1.28 -3.56 11.80
CA ASN A 70 -1.54 -4.54 12.84
C ASN A 70 -1.31 -3.94 14.23
N LEU A 71 -1.86 -4.59 15.26
CA LEU A 71 -1.86 -4.08 16.63
C LEU A 71 -0.45 -3.76 17.13
N LEU A 72 0.50 -4.67 16.95
CA LEU A 72 1.86 -4.51 17.46
C LEU A 72 2.54 -3.27 16.89
N LEU A 73 2.46 -3.07 15.57
CA LEU A 73 3.14 -1.96 14.92
C LEU A 73 2.38 -0.64 15.04
N GLN A 74 1.04 -0.64 15.03
CA GLN A 74 0.29 0.60 15.24
C GLN A 74 0.33 1.08 16.70
N THR A 75 0.54 0.19 17.69
CA THR A 75 0.82 0.60 19.07
C THR A 75 2.09 1.42 19.19
N TYR A 76 3.14 1.07 18.44
CA TYR A 76 4.36 1.87 18.41
C TYR A 76 4.14 3.30 17.91
N TYR A 77 3.11 3.51 17.07
CA TYR A 77 2.74 4.82 16.52
C TYR A 77 1.56 5.50 17.25
N GLY A 78 0.98 4.86 18.28
CA GLY A 78 -0.20 5.37 19.00
C GLY A 78 -1.48 5.43 18.14
N LYS A 79 -1.66 4.44 17.23
CA LYS A 79 -2.70 4.42 16.19
C LYS A 79 -3.52 3.13 16.19
N GLU A 80 -3.60 2.43 17.32
CA GLU A 80 -4.30 1.15 17.45
C GLU A 80 -5.77 1.23 17.06
N SER A 81 -6.43 2.34 17.39
CA SER A 81 -7.84 2.57 17.07
C SER A 81 -8.09 2.80 15.58
N GLU A 82 -7.06 3.08 14.77
CA GLU A 82 -7.18 3.39 13.36
C GLU A 82 -7.05 2.15 12.45
N ILE A 83 -6.64 0.99 12.99
CA ILE A 83 -6.28 -0.20 12.18
C ILE A 83 -7.39 -0.62 11.21
N SER A 84 -8.65 -0.67 11.68
CA SER A 84 -9.78 -1.07 10.81
C SER A 84 -9.95 -0.06 9.67
N GLU A 85 -9.92 1.24 10.00
CA GLU A 85 -10.08 2.30 9.01
C GLU A 85 -8.95 2.30 7.98
N GLN A 86 -7.70 2.13 8.42
CA GLN A 86 -6.52 2.05 7.54
C GLN A 86 -6.65 0.91 6.51
N ASN A 87 -7.13 -0.26 6.95
CA ASN A 87 -7.36 -1.41 6.07
C ASN A 87 -8.55 -1.20 5.13
N GLU A 88 -9.67 -0.67 5.64
CA GLU A 88 -10.86 -0.40 4.84
C GLU A 88 -10.63 0.65 3.75
N LYS A 89 -9.83 1.68 4.06
CA LYS A 89 -9.47 2.73 3.10
C LYS A 89 -8.60 2.18 1.98
N GLU A 90 -7.61 1.36 2.30
CA GLU A 90 -6.77 0.72 1.28
C GLU A 90 -7.59 -0.13 0.30
N CYS A 91 -8.51 -0.95 0.82
CA CYS A 91 -9.40 -1.74 -0.02
C CYS A 91 -10.22 -0.89 -0.99
N LYS A 92 -10.58 0.35 -0.61
CA LYS A 92 -11.30 1.27 -1.50
C LYS A 92 -10.40 1.83 -2.60
N LEU A 93 -9.13 2.10 -2.31
CA LEU A 93 -8.15 2.57 -3.31
C LEU A 93 -7.93 1.52 -4.41
N GLN A 94 -7.92 0.24 -4.07
CA GLN A 94 -7.70 -0.84 -5.04
C GLN A 94 -8.92 -1.18 -5.91
N ASN A 95 -10.10 -0.67 -5.58
CA ASN A 95 -11.33 -0.87 -6.34
C ASN A 95 -11.68 0.34 -7.24
N MET A 96 -10.71 1.22 -7.49
CA MET A 96 -10.88 2.36 -8.40
C MET A 96 -10.81 1.86 -9.86
N PRO A 97 -11.70 2.38 -10.74
CA PRO A 97 -11.98 1.82 -12.06
C PRO A 97 -10.80 1.88 -13.06
#